data_AF-A0AAD4EHS4-F1
#
_entry.id   AF-A0AAD4EHS4-F1
#
_cell.length_a   1.000
_cell.length_b   1.000
_cell.length_c   1.000
_cell.angle_alpha   90.00
_cell.angle_beta   90.00
_cell.angle_gamma   90.00
#
_symmetry.space_group_name_H-M   'P 1'
#
loop_
_entity.id
_entity.type
_entity.pdbx_description
1 polymer ?
#
loop_
_entity_poly.entity_id
_entity_poly.type
_entity_poly.pdbx_seq_one_letter_code
_entity_poly.pdbx_strand_id
1 'polypeptide(L)'
;MGQFRPESTRPYNTNVNFFQSISSLNTPSSYDIVFLMYTTDLEAQQVLVRLYTLFVAISILLYDHMATLPEEIMFIWRRPKAMSAVLFLINRYVAVLGNMLDLMSNFLPVSAKSCSRYLLAVHMLRLFQQVFICLTLTLRTYALYGCSKRLLKWMLIMGVVLIAASAVGAFGPNLTKSAIDNGHCHEIYTTATSFRHGTTWVAMFIYELLIFVLTVSGTWKARGSPRLISRRDILDVIFEDGVMYFAGMALVNLPNILTYFCDSVIVTGSLNAFTTCMSVTLISRLMLNLHGCVDTGIFSTPAETSSHVLTTEVDVEFEDSSPDP
;
A
#
# COMPACT_ATOMS: atom_id res chain seq x y z
N MET A 1 -1.15 38.59 -51.09
CA MET A 1 -1.69 37.62 -50.11
C MET A 1 -0.84 36.37 -50.15
N GLY A 2 -0.33 35.92 -49.00
CA GLY A 2 0.36 34.62 -48.86
C GLY A 2 1.85 34.70 -48.56
N GLN A 3 2.22 35.00 -47.30
CA GLN A 3 3.55 34.72 -46.75
C GLN A 3 3.64 33.22 -46.40
N PHE A 4 4.64 32.53 -46.96
CA PHE A 4 5.12 31.24 -46.45
C PHE A 4 6.45 31.49 -45.73
N ARG A 5 6.52 31.07 -44.46
CA ARG A 5 7.69 31.15 -43.58
C ARG A 5 8.23 29.73 -43.39
N PRO A 6 9.53 29.43 -43.58
CA PRO A 6 10.15 28.23 -43.05
C PRO A 6 10.74 28.50 -41.66
N GLU A 7 10.59 27.50 -40.80
CA GLU A 7 11.06 27.40 -39.41
C GLU A 7 12.59 27.43 -39.31
N SER A 8 13.11 28.25 -38.38
CA SER A 8 14.50 28.17 -37.93
C SER A 8 14.57 27.30 -36.67
N THR A 9 15.21 26.14 -36.79
CA THR A 9 15.74 25.33 -35.69
C THR A 9 16.68 26.16 -34.81
N ARG A 10 16.35 26.33 -33.52
CA ARG A 10 17.29 26.84 -32.50
C ARG A 10 17.97 25.65 -31.82
N PRO A 11 19.31 25.61 -31.72
CA PRO A 11 19.96 24.72 -30.77
C PRO A 11 19.80 25.29 -29.34
N TYR A 12 19.39 24.40 -28.43
CA TYR A 12 19.33 24.62 -26.99
C TYR A 12 20.74 24.91 -26.45
N ASN A 13 20.98 26.12 -25.97
CA ASN A 13 22.23 26.52 -25.31
C ASN A 13 21.92 26.92 -23.86
N THR A 14 21.67 25.93 -23.00
CA THR A 14 21.33 26.14 -21.57
C THR A 14 22.56 26.12 -20.66
N ASN A 15 23.73 25.70 -21.17
CA ASN A 15 24.96 25.62 -20.36
C ASN A 15 25.67 26.96 -20.16
N VAL A 16 25.32 28.00 -20.92
CA VAL A 16 25.99 29.32 -20.81
C VAL A 16 25.44 30.14 -19.63
N ASN A 17 24.17 29.93 -19.24
CA ASN A 17 23.54 30.71 -18.17
C ASN A 17 23.93 30.26 -16.76
N PHE A 18 24.40 29.02 -16.57
CA PHE A 18 24.88 28.56 -15.26
C PHE A 18 26.28 29.13 -14.95
N PHE A 19 27.17 29.16 -15.94
CA PHE A 19 28.50 29.76 -15.79
C PHE A 19 28.47 31.29 -15.62
N GLN A 20 27.52 31.99 -16.24
CA GLN A 20 27.38 33.44 -16.06
C GLN A 20 26.84 33.85 -14.67
N SER A 21 26.17 32.96 -13.94
CA SER A 21 25.79 33.23 -12.54
C SER A 21 26.93 33.02 -11.54
N ILE A 22 28.03 32.36 -11.95
CA ILE A 22 29.23 32.15 -11.12
C ILE A 22 30.17 33.36 -11.20
N SER A 23 30.06 34.20 -12.23
CA SER A 23 30.93 35.37 -12.40
C SER A 23 30.66 36.57 -11.47
N SER A 24 29.70 36.49 -10.55
CA SER A 24 29.35 37.60 -9.64
C SER A 24 29.48 37.30 -8.14
N LEU A 25 29.98 36.12 -7.74
CA LEU A 25 30.23 35.75 -6.34
C LEU A 25 31.58 35.01 -6.26
N ASN A 26 32.37 35.31 -5.22
CA ASN A 26 33.69 34.73 -4.91
C ASN A 26 33.98 33.38 -5.59
N THR A 27 35.10 33.28 -6.31
CA THR A 27 35.58 32.02 -6.89
C THR A 27 35.59 30.93 -5.82
N PRO A 28 34.79 29.85 -5.96
CA PRO A 28 34.75 28.78 -4.97
C PRO A 28 36.14 28.15 -4.83
N SER A 29 36.53 27.81 -3.60
CA SER A 29 37.82 27.18 -3.37
C SER A 29 37.86 25.80 -4.05
N SER A 30 39.05 25.27 -4.37
CA SER A 30 39.17 23.92 -4.95
C SER A 30 38.52 22.84 -4.08
N TYR A 31 38.47 23.04 -2.76
CA TYR A 31 37.75 22.18 -1.83
C TYR A 31 36.23 22.23 -2.03
N ASP A 32 35.66 23.41 -2.27
CA ASP A 32 34.23 23.56 -2.53
C ASP A 32 33.84 22.84 -3.82
N ILE A 33 34.67 22.91 -4.86
CA ILE A 33 34.41 22.22 -6.15
C ILE A 33 34.47 20.70 -5.98
N VAL A 34 35.50 20.18 -5.29
CA VAL A 34 35.63 18.72 -5.05
C VAL A 34 34.52 18.21 -4.14
N PHE A 35 34.16 18.98 -3.10
CA PHE A 35 33.04 18.65 -2.22
C PHE A 35 31.72 18.62 -2.99
N LEU A 36 31.45 19.62 -3.84
CA LEU A 36 30.27 19.64 -4.69
C LEU A 36 30.23 18.43 -5.64
N MET A 37 31.35 18.12 -6.31
CA MET A 37 31.45 16.99 -7.23
C MET A 37 31.22 15.64 -6.52
N TYR A 38 31.76 15.49 -5.31
CA TYR A 38 31.52 14.31 -4.46
C TYR A 38 30.04 14.19 -4.07
N THR A 39 29.42 15.28 -3.61
CA THR A 39 27.99 15.26 -3.26
C THR A 39 27.10 14.95 -4.45
N THR A 40 27.41 15.44 -5.65
CA THR A 40 26.63 15.11 -6.86
C THR A 40 26.72 13.64 -7.26
N ASP A 41 27.87 12.98 -7.03
CA ASP A 41 28.05 11.56 -7.35
C ASP A 41 27.24 10.67 -6.38
N LEU A 42 27.21 11.01 -5.09
CA LEU A 42 26.40 10.28 -4.09
C LEU A 42 24.90 10.37 -4.39
N GLU A 43 24.40 11.56 -4.74
CA GLU A 43 22.99 11.76 -5.09
C GLU A 43 22.63 10.98 -6.37
N ALA A 44 23.52 10.94 -7.36
CA ALA A 44 23.32 10.13 -8.57
C ALA A 44 23.23 8.63 -8.26
N GLN A 45 24.10 8.12 -7.37
CA GLN A 45 24.04 6.73 -6.91
C GLN A 45 22.75 6.42 -6.15
N GLN A 46 22.28 7.34 -5.30
CA GLN A 46 21.01 7.19 -4.59
C GLN A 46 19.83 7.06 -5.57
N VAL A 47 19.76 7.93 -6.57
CA VAL A 47 18.73 7.89 -7.61
C VAL A 47 18.77 6.55 -8.35
N LEU A 48 19.96 6.08 -8.72
CA LEU A 48 20.14 4.81 -9.41
C LEU A 48 19.65 3.62 -8.58
N VAL A 49 20.03 3.53 -7.30
CA VAL A 49 19.59 2.45 -6.41
C VAL A 49 18.07 2.49 -6.24
N ARG A 50 17.48 3.67 -6.02
CA ARG A 50 16.03 3.84 -5.91
C ARG A 50 15.30 3.43 -7.20
N LEU A 51 15.86 3.72 -8.36
CA LEU A 51 15.29 3.31 -9.64
C LEU A 51 15.28 1.79 -9.80
N TYR A 52 16.41 1.12 -9.50
CA TYR A 52 16.48 -0.34 -9.57
C TYR A 52 15.48 -1.00 -8.63
N THR A 53 15.39 -0.55 -7.37
CA THR A 53 14.43 -1.10 -6.41
C THR A 53 12.99 -0.84 -6.84
N LEU A 54 12.69 0.33 -7.40
CA LEU A 54 11.37 0.66 -7.95
C LEU A 54 10.99 -0.24 -9.13
N PHE A 55 11.90 -0.51 -10.07
CA PHE A 55 11.66 -1.43 -11.18
C PHE A 55 11.36 -2.84 -10.70
N VAL A 56 12.16 -3.35 -9.76
CA VAL A 56 11.94 -4.67 -9.15
C VAL A 56 10.57 -4.72 -8.47
N ALA A 57 10.23 -3.68 -7.70
CA ALA A 57 8.96 -3.58 -6.99
C ALA A 57 7.75 -3.60 -7.93
N ILE A 58 7.77 -2.77 -8.99
CA ILE A 58 6.70 -2.72 -9.99
C ILE A 58 6.60 -4.04 -10.76
N SER A 59 7.72 -4.65 -11.10
CA SER A 59 7.74 -5.94 -11.82
C SER A 59 7.06 -7.03 -11.00
N ILE A 60 7.38 -7.13 -9.70
CA ILE A 60 6.72 -8.08 -8.79
C ILE A 60 5.24 -7.75 -8.65
N LEU A 61 4.89 -6.48 -8.47
CA LEU A 61 3.50 -6.05 -8.32
C LEU A 61 2.66 -6.43 -9.55
N LEU A 62 3.14 -6.12 -10.76
CA LEU A 62 2.46 -6.45 -12.01
C LEU A 62 2.39 -7.96 -12.25
N TYR A 63 3.48 -8.68 -11.98
CA TYR A 63 3.49 -10.15 -12.06
C TYR A 63 2.44 -10.76 -11.14
N ASP A 64 2.37 -10.31 -9.88
CA ASP A 64 1.36 -10.76 -8.94
C ASP A 64 -0.06 -10.47 -9.43
N HIS A 65 -0.27 -9.28 -10.00
CA HIS A 65 -1.57 -8.89 -10.54
C HIS A 65 -2.03 -9.84 -11.64
N MET A 66 -1.13 -10.17 -12.56
CA MET A 66 -1.43 -11.11 -13.64
C MET A 66 -1.63 -12.53 -13.12
N ALA A 67 -0.80 -12.96 -12.17
CA ALA A 67 -0.85 -14.32 -11.62
C ALA A 67 -2.14 -14.60 -10.85
N THR A 68 -2.63 -13.64 -10.06
CA THR A 68 -3.85 -13.82 -9.26
C THR A 68 -5.12 -13.31 -9.95
N LEU A 69 -5.02 -12.84 -11.20
CA LEU A 69 -6.18 -12.36 -11.97
C LEU A 69 -7.29 -13.42 -12.13
N PRO A 70 -7.01 -14.72 -12.37
CA PRO A 70 -8.06 -15.73 -12.48
C PRO A 70 -8.88 -15.89 -11.20
N GLU A 71 -8.19 -15.93 -10.05
CA GLU A 71 -8.81 -16.00 -8.72
C GLU A 71 -9.60 -14.73 -8.42
N GLU A 72 -9.03 -13.57 -8.78
CA GLU A 72 -9.71 -12.28 -8.63
C GLU A 72 -11.02 -12.26 -9.43
N ILE A 73 -11.00 -12.74 -10.68
CA ILE A 73 -12.20 -12.81 -11.51
C ILE A 73 -13.25 -13.72 -10.86
N MET A 74 -12.83 -14.88 -10.35
CA MET A 74 -13.71 -15.86 -9.75
C MET A 74 -14.35 -15.37 -8.44
N PHE A 75 -13.54 -14.87 -7.51
CA PHE A 75 -13.98 -14.53 -6.16
C PHE A 75 -14.53 -13.11 -6.01
N ILE A 76 -14.06 -12.18 -6.84
CA ILE A 76 -14.36 -10.75 -6.68
C ILE A 76 -15.20 -10.21 -7.84
N TRP A 77 -14.90 -10.55 -9.09
CA TRP A 77 -15.61 -9.99 -10.24
C TRP A 77 -16.97 -10.61 -10.51
N ARG A 78 -17.08 -11.94 -10.39
CA ARG A 78 -18.34 -12.67 -10.68
C ARG A 78 -19.37 -12.62 -9.55
N ARG A 79 -19.01 -12.10 -8.37
CA ARG A 79 -19.86 -12.07 -7.17
C ARG A 79 -20.50 -10.68 -6.98
N PRO A 80 -21.65 -10.57 -6.28
CA PRO A 80 -22.20 -9.28 -5.90
C PRO A 80 -21.17 -8.51 -5.08
N LYS A 81 -20.93 -7.25 -5.47
CA LYS A 81 -19.82 -6.45 -4.94
C LYS A 81 -20.11 -6.01 -3.51
N ALA A 82 -19.56 -6.73 -2.54
CA ALA A 82 -19.48 -6.28 -1.15
C ALA A 82 -18.53 -5.06 -1.03
N MET A 83 -18.70 -4.27 0.02
CA MET A 83 -17.82 -3.12 0.28
C MET A 83 -16.34 -3.52 0.38
N SER A 84 -16.03 -4.68 0.96
CA SER A 84 -14.67 -5.24 1.02
C SER A 84 -14.07 -5.52 -0.35
N ALA A 85 -14.87 -5.97 -1.31
CA ALA A 85 -14.46 -6.24 -2.69
C ALA A 85 -14.14 -4.94 -3.46
N VAL A 86 -14.97 -3.91 -3.29
CA VAL A 86 -14.72 -2.58 -3.89
C VAL A 86 -13.44 -1.98 -3.31
N LEU A 87 -13.30 -2.03 -1.98
CA LEU A 87 -12.11 -1.58 -1.27
C LEU A 87 -10.84 -2.30 -1.78
N PHE A 88 -10.88 -3.63 -1.90
CA PHE A 88 -9.77 -4.41 -2.44
C PHE A 88 -9.33 -3.92 -3.83
N LEU A 89 -10.28 -3.76 -4.75
CA LEU A 89 -9.99 -3.32 -6.12
C LEU A 89 -9.37 -1.92 -6.13
N ILE A 90 -9.95 -0.98 -5.38
CA ILE A 90 -9.42 0.38 -5.28
C ILE A 90 -7.96 0.33 -4.81
N ASN A 91 -7.66 -0.36 -3.70
CA ASN A 91 -6.29 -0.42 -3.18
C ASN A 91 -5.31 -1.01 -4.19
N ARG A 92 -5.70 -2.12 -4.81
CA ARG A 92 -4.87 -2.88 -5.74
C ARG A 92 -4.51 -2.06 -6.99
N TYR A 93 -5.50 -1.46 -7.65
CA TYR A 93 -5.24 -0.66 -8.85
C TYR A 93 -4.66 0.73 -8.56
N VAL A 94 -5.02 1.35 -7.43
CA VAL A 94 -4.42 2.62 -7.00
C VAL A 94 -2.94 2.44 -6.67
N ALA A 95 -2.54 1.28 -6.13
CA ALA A 95 -1.13 0.97 -5.91
C ALA A 95 -0.33 0.89 -7.21
N VAL A 96 -0.86 0.22 -8.23
CA VAL A 96 -0.23 0.19 -9.56
C VAL A 96 -0.12 1.60 -10.13
N LEU A 97 -1.21 2.38 -10.11
CA LEU A 97 -1.20 3.76 -10.61
C LEU A 97 -0.16 4.62 -9.87
N GLY A 98 -0.10 4.55 -8.54
CA GLY A 98 0.83 5.33 -7.75
C GLY A 98 2.30 5.01 -8.02
N ASN A 99 2.64 3.73 -8.18
CA ASN A 99 4.02 3.32 -8.49
C ASN A 99 4.39 3.59 -9.96
N MET A 100 3.44 3.48 -10.89
CA MET A 100 3.67 3.85 -12.29
C MET A 100 3.87 5.35 -12.45
N LEU A 101 3.11 6.16 -11.70
CA LEU A 101 3.39 7.58 -11.60
C LEU A 101 4.83 7.78 -11.11
N ASP A 102 5.21 7.18 -9.95
CA ASP A 102 6.56 7.35 -9.37
C ASP A 102 7.65 7.05 -10.40
N LEU A 103 7.48 5.98 -11.18
CA LEU A 103 8.36 5.65 -12.28
C LEU A 103 8.43 6.76 -13.34
N MET A 104 7.27 7.22 -13.83
CA MET A 104 7.19 8.27 -14.86
C MET A 104 7.89 9.57 -14.45
N SER A 105 7.86 9.96 -13.17
CA SER A 105 8.57 11.18 -12.73
C SER A 105 10.09 11.13 -12.83
N ASN A 106 10.65 9.93 -12.90
CA ASN A 106 12.09 9.77 -13.06
C ASN A 106 12.53 9.82 -14.54
N PHE A 107 11.59 9.69 -15.49
CA PHE A 107 11.91 9.63 -16.94
C PHE A 107 11.32 10.78 -17.75
N LEU A 108 10.27 11.43 -17.26
CA LEU A 108 9.62 12.54 -17.97
C LEU A 108 10.15 13.89 -17.47
N PRO A 109 10.56 14.79 -18.37
CA PRO A 109 10.96 16.12 -17.99
C PRO A 109 9.74 16.89 -17.47
N VAL A 110 9.85 17.44 -16.27
CA VAL A 110 8.80 18.17 -15.58
C VAL A 110 9.27 19.58 -15.19
N SER A 111 8.36 20.55 -15.29
CA SER A 111 8.61 21.90 -14.79
C SER A 111 8.59 21.94 -13.25
N ALA A 112 9.27 22.92 -12.65
CA ALA A 112 9.36 23.04 -11.19
C ALA A 112 8.00 23.11 -10.48
N LYS A 113 7.04 23.86 -11.05
CA LYS A 113 5.66 23.92 -10.53
C LYS A 113 4.90 22.60 -10.67
N SER A 114 5.25 21.78 -11.65
CA SER A 114 4.62 20.47 -11.86
C SER A 114 5.25 19.39 -10.97
N CYS A 115 6.55 19.46 -10.72
CA CYS A 115 7.28 18.57 -9.80
C CYS A 115 6.66 18.60 -8.38
N SER A 116 6.39 19.78 -7.81
CA SER A 116 5.77 19.87 -6.47
C SER A 116 4.37 19.27 -6.40
N ARG A 117 3.51 19.54 -7.39
CA ARG A 117 2.14 18.96 -7.46
C ARG A 117 2.19 17.44 -7.63
N TYR A 118 3.14 16.98 -8.41
CA TYR A 118 3.36 15.58 -8.69
C TYR A 118 3.81 14.83 -7.42
N LEU A 119 4.83 15.33 -6.72
CA LEU A 119 5.28 14.75 -5.45
C LEU A 119 4.16 14.73 -4.41
N LEU A 120 3.39 15.82 -4.32
CA LEU A 120 2.20 15.87 -3.47
C LEU A 120 1.21 14.75 -3.82
N ALA A 121 0.93 14.51 -5.09
CA ALA A 121 0.04 13.44 -5.52
C ALA A 121 0.57 12.05 -5.12
N VAL A 122 1.86 11.79 -5.30
CA VAL A 122 2.50 10.54 -4.89
C VAL A 122 2.43 10.34 -3.38
N HIS A 123 2.73 11.37 -2.59
CA HIS A 123 2.61 11.30 -1.12
C HIS A 123 1.17 11.00 -0.67
N MET A 124 0.16 11.63 -1.29
CA MET A 124 -1.24 11.37 -1.00
C MET A 124 -1.64 9.93 -1.33
N LEU A 125 -1.17 9.40 -2.47
CA LEU A 125 -1.45 8.02 -2.88
C LEU A 125 -0.81 6.99 -1.92
N ARG A 126 0.43 7.24 -1.47
CA ARG A 126 1.09 6.39 -0.46
C ARG A 126 0.36 6.43 0.88
N LEU A 127 -0.05 7.63 1.35
CA LEU A 127 -0.85 7.75 2.58
C LEU A 127 -2.19 7.04 2.47
N PHE A 128 -2.85 7.13 1.31
CA PHE A 128 -4.10 6.40 1.05
C PHE A 128 -3.90 4.88 1.16
N GLN A 129 -2.85 4.33 0.54
CA GLN A 129 -2.52 2.90 0.65
C GLN A 129 -2.24 2.48 2.09
N GLN A 130 -1.54 3.34 2.85
CA GLN A 130 -1.27 3.07 4.26
C GLN A 130 -2.55 2.99 5.10
N VAL A 131 -3.46 3.95 4.92
CA VAL A 131 -4.77 3.95 5.59
C VAL A 131 -5.53 2.68 5.26
N PHE A 132 -5.48 2.26 4.01
CA PHE A 132 -6.15 1.05 3.55
C PHE A 132 -5.64 -0.21 4.25
N ILE A 133 -4.31 -0.40 4.31
CA ILE A 133 -3.69 -1.54 4.99
C ILE A 133 -4.12 -1.58 6.47
N CYS A 134 -4.05 -0.43 7.16
CA CYS A 134 -4.50 -0.30 8.54
C CYS A 134 -5.97 -0.69 8.72
N LEU A 135 -6.85 -0.26 7.81
CA LEU A 135 -8.28 -0.59 7.86
C LEU A 135 -8.51 -2.09 7.66
N THR A 136 -7.87 -2.72 6.68
CA THR A 136 -8.05 -4.15 6.40
C THR A 136 -7.58 -5.01 7.58
N LEU A 137 -6.41 -4.71 8.15
CA LEU A 137 -5.91 -5.40 9.35
C LEU A 137 -6.84 -5.16 10.55
N THR A 138 -7.40 -3.94 10.66
CA THR A 138 -8.33 -3.60 11.73
C THR A 138 -9.64 -4.39 11.64
N LEU A 139 -10.25 -4.43 10.45
CA LEU A 139 -11.50 -5.16 10.20
C LEU A 139 -11.33 -6.67 10.48
N ARG A 140 -10.22 -7.25 10.04
CA ARG A 140 -9.90 -8.68 10.30
C ARG A 140 -9.83 -8.97 11.79
N THR A 141 -9.09 -8.15 12.53
CA THR A 141 -8.94 -8.31 13.99
C THR A 141 -10.28 -8.08 14.71
N TYR A 142 -11.05 -7.08 14.27
CA TYR A 142 -12.37 -6.78 14.84
C TYR A 142 -13.35 -7.95 14.69
N ALA A 143 -13.38 -8.59 13.53
CA ALA A 143 -14.21 -9.77 13.28
C ALA A 143 -13.82 -10.95 14.19
N LEU A 144 -12.52 -11.17 14.41
CA LEU A 144 -12.00 -12.25 15.25
C LEU A 144 -12.38 -12.08 16.74
N TYR A 145 -12.44 -10.84 17.22
CA TYR A 145 -12.85 -10.50 18.59
C TYR A 145 -14.36 -10.27 18.73
N GLY A 146 -15.16 -10.92 17.88
CA GLY A 146 -16.62 -10.92 17.97
C GLY A 146 -17.25 -9.53 17.87
N CYS A 147 -16.68 -8.66 17.02
CA CYS A 147 -17.19 -7.31 16.78
C CYS A 147 -17.24 -6.42 18.04
N SER A 148 -16.24 -6.55 18.93
CA SER A 148 -16.17 -5.72 20.14
C SER A 148 -15.84 -4.25 19.85
N LYS A 149 -16.84 -3.36 20.00
CA LYS A 149 -16.70 -1.91 19.74
C LYS A 149 -15.60 -1.23 20.57
N ARG A 150 -15.27 -1.77 21.75
CA ARG A 150 -14.20 -1.24 22.61
C ARG A 150 -12.82 -1.39 21.96
N LEU A 151 -12.52 -2.57 21.43
CA LEU A 151 -11.26 -2.85 20.75
C LEU A 151 -11.15 -2.02 19.46
N LEU A 152 -12.24 -1.93 18.68
CA LEU A 152 -12.29 -1.12 17.47
C LEU A 152 -11.97 0.35 17.75
N LYS A 153 -12.57 0.94 18.79
CA LYS A 153 -12.25 2.33 19.19
C LYS A 153 -10.77 2.50 19.51
N TRP A 154 -10.17 1.55 20.23
CA TRP A 154 -8.76 1.61 20.60
C TRP A 154 -7.84 1.53 19.38
N MET A 155 -8.11 0.60 18.47
CA MET A 155 -7.37 0.42 17.22
C MET A 155 -7.52 1.63 16.28
N LEU A 156 -8.71 2.23 16.20
CA LEU A 156 -8.97 3.42 15.40
C LEU A 156 -8.22 4.64 15.94
N ILE A 157 -8.21 4.85 17.26
CA ILE A 157 -7.46 5.96 17.89
C ILE A 157 -5.97 5.83 17.56
N MET A 158 -5.38 4.65 17.75
CA MET A 158 -3.98 4.40 17.40
C MET A 158 -3.72 4.60 15.90
N GLY A 159 -4.62 4.12 15.04
CA GLY A 159 -4.53 4.31 13.60
C GLY A 159 -4.53 5.79 13.21
N VAL A 160 -5.43 6.59 13.79
CA VAL A 160 -5.50 8.05 13.55
C VAL A 160 -4.21 8.75 14.00
N VAL A 161 -3.66 8.37 15.15
CA VAL A 161 -2.38 8.93 15.64
C VAL A 161 -1.24 8.61 14.66
N LEU A 162 -1.17 7.38 14.15
CA LEU A 162 -0.16 6.97 13.17
C LEU A 162 -0.30 7.69 11.83
N ILE A 163 -1.54 7.87 11.35
CA ILE A 163 -1.83 8.62 10.12
C ILE A 163 -1.44 10.09 10.31
N ALA A 164 -1.76 10.70 11.44
CA ALA A 164 -1.37 12.07 11.75
C ALA A 164 0.15 12.22 11.80
N ALA A 165 0.86 11.29 12.46
CA ALA A 165 2.32 11.26 12.47
C ALA A 165 2.92 11.12 11.06
N SER A 166 2.34 10.25 10.22
CA SER A 166 2.75 10.05 8.83
C SER A 166 2.52 11.30 7.98
N ALA A 167 1.37 11.96 8.15
CA ALA A 167 1.04 13.21 7.47
C ALA A 167 1.98 14.34 7.89
N VAL A 168 2.34 14.44 9.18
CA VAL A 168 3.35 15.39 9.65
C VAL A 168 4.72 15.04 9.06
N GLY A 169 5.09 13.76 8.95
CA GLY A 169 6.31 13.31 8.28
C GLY A 169 6.37 13.77 6.81
N ALA A 170 5.27 13.62 6.08
CA ALA A 170 5.17 13.96 4.67
C ALA A 170 4.99 15.47 4.39
N PHE A 171 4.30 16.21 5.26
CA PHE A 171 3.88 17.60 4.99
C PHE A 171 4.38 18.65 6.00
N GLY A 172 5.16 18.27 7.01
CA GLY A 172 5.60 19.19 8.05
C GLY A 172 6.60 20.26 7.57
N PRO A 173 6.78 21.36 8.34
CA PRO A 173 7.72 22.43 8.01
C PRO A 173 9.15 21.88 7.88
N ASN A 174 9.93 22.41 6.92
CA ASN A 174 11.16 21.80 6.36
C ASN A 174 10.86 20.54 5.53
N LEU A 175 10.18 20.77 4.40
CA LEU A 175 9.82 19.78 3.39
C LEU A 175 11.03 18.92 2.96
N THR A 176 10.76 17.67 2.57
CA THR A 176 11.61 16.92 1.65
C THR A 176 12.00 17.86 0.51
N LYS A 177 13.29 18.16 0.36
CA LYS A 177 13.72 19.06 -0.70
C LYS A 177 13.51 18.32 -2.02
N SER A 178 12.83 18.95 -2.97
CA SER A 178 12.80 18.43 -4.33
C SER A 178 14.03 18.96 -5.06
N ALA A 179 14.83 18.07 -5.64
CA ALA A 179 15.78 18.44 -6.67
C ALA A 179 15.13 18.28 -8.03
N ILE A 180 15.47 19.22 -8.92
CA ILE A 180 15.25 19.07 -10.34
C ILE A 180 16.63 18.95 -10.96
N ASP A 181 16.99 17.74 -11.39
CA ASP A 181 18.21 17.52 -12.15
C ASP A 181 17.83 17.10 -13.58
N ASN A 182 18.39 17.81 -14.57
CA ASN A 182 18.10 17.59 -16.00
C ASN A 182 16.59 17.55 -16.37
N GLY A 183 15.74 18.21 -15.58
CA GLY A 183 14.29 18.22 -15.76
C GLY A 183 13.54 17.08 -15.06
N HIS A 184 14.21 16.13 -14.41
CA HIS A 184 13.59 15.06 -13.63
C HIS A 184 13.38 15.49 -12.19
N CYS A 185 12.33 14.98 -11.54
CA CYS A 185 11.93 15.39 -10.20
C CYS A 185 12.21 14.26 -9.22
N HIS A 186 13.10 14.50 -8.26
CA HIS A 186 13.47 13.53 -7.24
C HIS A 186 13.29 14.08 -5.82
N GLU A 187 12.93 13.20 -4.90
CA GLU A 187 12.87 13.50 -3.46
C GLU A 187 14.28 13.38 -2.87
N ILE A 188 14.76 14.44 -2.21
CA ILE A 188 16.01 14.42 -1.44
C ILE A 188 15.69 14.30 0.04
N TYR A 189 16.31 13.32 0.70
CA TYR A 189 16.22 13.12 2.13
C TYR A 189 17.34 13.85 2.86
N THR A 190 17.00 14.80 3.72
CA THR A 190 17.95 15.36 4.71
C THR A 190 18.03 14.44 5.94
N THR A 191 19.07 14.56 6.77
CA THR A 191 19.19 13.78 8.03
C THR A 191 17.93 13.92 8.91
N ALA A 192 17.40 15.14 9.04
CA ALA A 192 16.19 15.40 9.82
C ALA A 192 14.93 14.77 9.18
N THR A 193 14.81 14.84 7.85
CA THR A 193 13.68 14.24 7.11
C THR A 193 13.73 12.71 7.18
N SER A 194 14.93 12.13 7.06
CA SER A 194 15.19 10.68 7.14
C SER A 194 14.80 10.14 8.50
N PHE A 195 15.25 10.79 9.58
CA PHE A 195 14.89 10.40 10.94
C PHE A 195 13.38 10.47 11.19
N ARG A 196 12.70 11.51 10.70
CA ARG A 196 11.23 11.63 10.78
C ARG A 196 10.52 10.51 10.04
N HIS A 197 10.95 10.19 8.81
CA HIS A 197 10.37 9.07 8.06
C HIS A 197 10.66 7.72 8.73
N GLY A 198 11.89 7.50 9.18
CA GLY A 198 12.28 6.30 9.91
C GLY A 198 11.44 6.08 11.18
N THR A 199 11.23 7.12 11.97
CA THR A 199 10.38 7.04 13.18
C THR A 199 8.91 6.75 12.86
N THR A 200 8.36 7.29 11.77
CA THR A 200 7.03 6.91 11.28
C THR A 200 6.94 5.44 10.90
N TRP A 201 7.92 4.92 10.13
CA TRP A 201 7.97 3.52 9.73
C TRP A 201 8.12 2.57 10.94
N VAL A 202 8.91 2.95 11.95
CA VAL A 202 9.01 2.19 13.21
C VAL A 202 7.67 2.13 13.92
N ALA A 203 6.98 3.26 14.07
CA ALA A 203 5.68 3.31 14.74
C ALA A 203 4.63 2.45 14.01
N MET A 204 4.66 2.48 12.68
CA MET A 204 3.82 1.65 11.81
C MET A 204 4.11 0.16 12.00
N PHE A 205 5.38 -0.23 12.00
CA PHE A 205 5.77 -1.63 12.23
C PHE A 205 5.36 -2.13 13.62
N ILE A 206 5.49 -1.30 14.66
CA ILE A 206 4.99 -1.61 16.01
C ILE A 206 3.49 -1.85 15.99
N TYR A 207 2.73 -1.04 15.25
CA TYR A 207 1.29 -1.24 15.11
C TYR A 207 0.95 -2.55 14.41
N GLU A 208 1.63 -2.87 13.30
CA GLU A 208 1.45 -4.14 12.61
C GLU A 208 1.76 -5.34 13.51
N LEU A 209 2.85 -5.27 14.30
CA LEU A 209 3.20 -6.26 15.29
C LEU A 209 2.12 -6.40 16.38
N LEU A 210 1.59 -5.29 16.89
CA LEU A 210 0.53 -5.31 17.89
C LEU A 210 -0.75 -5.97 17.34
N ILE A 211 -1.15 -5.60 16.10
CA ILE A 211 -2.31 -6.20 15.44
C ILE A 211 -2.08 -7.69 15.17
N PHE A 212 -0.88 -8.08 14.77
CA PHE A 212 -0.52 -9.48 14.59
C PHE A 212 -0.63 -10.27 15.90
N VAL A 213 -0.07 -9.75 17.00
CA VAL A 213 -0.17 -10.39 18.33
C VAL A 213 -1.62 -10.52 18.77
N LEU A 214 -2.45 -9.50 18.55
CA LEU A 214 -3.90 -9.58 18.80
C LEU A 214 -4.56 -10.65 17.92
N THR A 215 -4.23 -10.69 16.63
CA THR A 215 -4.79 -11.67 15.70
C THR A 215 -4.44 -13.10 16.15
N VAL A 216 -3.17 -13.36 16.46
CA VAL A 216 -2.72 -14.66 16.98
C VAL A 216 -3.41 -15.02 18.29
N SER A 217 -3.47 -14.08 19.24
CA SER A 217 -4.11 -14.28 20.54
C SER A 217 -5.61 -14.54 20.41
N GLY A 218 -6.28 -13.82 19.51
CA GLY A 218 -7.69 -14.00 19.20
C GLY A 218 -7.96 -15.38 18.59
N THR A 219 -7.11 -15.82 17.67
CA THR A 219 -7.26 -17.13 17.00
C THR A 219 -7.04 -18.27 17.99
N TRP A 220 -6.02 -18.19 18.86
CA TRP A 220 -5.80 -19.18 19.91
C TRP A 220 -6.98 -19.27 20.88
N LYS A 221 -7.55 -18.14 21.29
CA LYS A 221 -8.76 -18.12 22.14
C LYS A 221 -9.97 -18.72 21.43
N ALA A 222 -10.15 -18.42 20.14
CA ALA A 222 -11.24 -18.97 19.34
C ALA A 222 -11.14 -20.51 19.20
N ARG A 223 -9.92 -21.04 19.08
CA ARG A 223 -9.64 -22.49 18.96
C ARG A 223 -10.04 -23.30 20.20
N GLY A 224 -9.95 -22.68 21.38
CA GLY A 224 -10.36 -23.27 22.66
C GLY A 224 -11.86 -23.23 22.94
N SER A 225 -12.66 -22.54 22.10
CA SER A 225 -14.11 -22.40 22.32
C SER A 225 -14.90 -23.56 21.70
N PRO A 226 -15.76 -24.26 22.45
CA PRO A 226 -16.59 -25.36 21.94
C PRO A 226 -17.57 -24.92 20.83
N ARG A 227 -17.93 -23.63 20.77
CA ARG A 227 -18.91 -23.09 19.81
C ARG A 227 -18.40 -22.99 18.38
N LEU A 228 -17.08 -23.10 18.14
CA LEU A 228 -16.46 -22.98 16.81
C LEU A 228 -15.78 -24.28 16.33
N ILE A 229 -16.08 -25.43 16.93
CA ILE A 229 -15.51 -26.72 16.51
C ILE A 229 -15.73 -26.99 15.01
N SER A 230 -16.90 -26.62 14.46
CA SER A 230 -17.22 -26.75 13.03
C SER A 230 -16.44 -25.78 12.11
N ARG A 231 -15.74 -24.77 12.64
CA ARG A 231 -15.00 -23.76 11.86
C ARG A 231 -13.48 -23.81 12.09
N ARG A 232 -12.98 -24.91 12.66
CA ARG A 232 -11.54 -25.07 12.95
C ARG A 232 -10.68 -24.93 11.70
N ASP A 233 -11.11 -25.50 10.57
CA ASP A 233 -10.37 -25.45 9.31
C ASP A 233 -10.15 -24.02 8.82
N ILE A 234 -11.19 -23.16 8.87
CA ILE A 234 -11.09 -21.76 8.46
C ILE A 234 -10.18 -20.96 9.40
N LEU A 235 -10.25 -21.21 10.72
CA LEU A 235 -9.41 -20.53 11.70
C LEU A 235 -7.93 -20.93 11.58
N ASP A 236 -7.65 -22.19 11.28
CA ASP A 236 -6.29 -22.70 11.10
C ASP A 236 -5.67 -22.11 9.81
N VAL A 237 -6.43 -22.01 8.70
CA VAL A 237 -5.94 -21.33 7.48
C VAL A 237 -5.74 -19.83 7.71
N ILE A 238 -6.67 -19.16 8.41
CA ILE A 238 -6.50 -17.74 8.79
C ILE A 238 -5.23 -17.55 9.62
N PHE A 239 -4.93 -18.48 10.52
CA PHE A 239 -3.71 -18.41 11.34
C PHE A 239 -2.46 -18.57 10.48
N GLU A 240 -2.39 -19.63 9.66
CA GLU A 240 -1.24 -19.93 8.83
C GLU A 240 -0.94 -18.81 7.83
N ASP A 241 -1.96 -18.35 7.10
CA ASP A 241 -1.84 -17.21 6.17
C ASP A 241 -1.51 -15.91 6.89
N GLY A 242 -2.03 -15.73 8.10
CA GLY A 242 -1.74 -14.56 8.94
C GLY A 242 -0.28 -14.50 9.39
N VAL A 243 0.31 -15.63 9.76
CA VAL A 243 1.71 -15.75 10.14
C VAL A 243 2.62 -15.53 8.95
N MET A 244 2.32 -16.15 7.80
CA MET A 244 3.08 -15.96 6.57
C MET A 244 3.06 -14.51 6.08
N TYR A 245 1.89 -13.87 6.15
CA TYR A 245 1.74 -12.44 5.87
C TYR A 245 2.65 -11.59 6.78
N PHE A 246 2.57 -11.79 8.10
CA PHE A 246 3.34 -10.97 9.05
C PHE A 246 4.85 -11.20 8.90
N ALA A 247 5.28 -12.44 8.69
CA ALA A 247 6.68 -12.76 8.44
C ALA A 247 7.19 -12.06 7.18
N GLY A 248 6.44 -12.14 6.07
CA GLY A 248 6.76 -11.44 4.83
C GLY A 248 6.84 -9.93 5.02
N MET A 249 5.85 -9.33 5.71
CA MET A 249 5.83 -7.90 6.03
C MET A 249 7.03 -7.50 6.88
N ALA A 250 7.39 -8.26 7.91
CA ALA A 250 8.55 -7.97 8.74
C ALA A 250 9.86 -8.03 7.95
N LEU A 251 10.01 -9.02 7.06
CA LEU A 251 11.19 -9.17 6.21
C LEU A 251 11.37 -8.01 5.23
N VAL A 252 10.30 -7.34 4.79
CA VAL A 252 10.39 -6.18 3.89
C VAL A 252 10.40 -4.84 4.62
N ASN A 253 9.72 -4.73 5.77
CA ASN A 253 9.66 -3.51 6.57
C ASN A 253 10.95 -3.25 7.35
N LEU A 254 11.56 -4.29 7.94
CA LEU A 254 12.77 -4.12 8.76
C LEU A 254 13.95 -3.55 7.93
N PRO A 255 14.31 -4.08 6.75
CA PRO A 255 15.35 -3.48 5.93
C PRO A 255 15.02 -2.05 5.53
N ASN A 256 13.77 -1.76 5.17
CA ASN A 256 13.34 -0.40 4.81
C ASN A 256 13.53 0.58 5.98
N ILE A 257 13.12 0.19 7.20
CA ILE A 257 13.36 0.97 8.42
C ILE A 257 14.85 1.24 8.61
N LEU A 258 15.69 0.21 8.47
CA LEU A 258 17.14 0.34 8.63
C LEU A 258 17.73 1.36 7.66
N THR A 259 17.23 1.44 6.41
CA THR A 259 17.74 2.43 5.44
C THR A 259 17.60 3.88 5.90
N TYR A 260 16.62 4.20 6.75
CA TYR A 260 16.41 5.55 7.28
C TYR A 260 17.31 5.91 8.46
N PHE A 261 17.88 4.91 9.14
CA PHE A 261 18.76 5.10 10.30
C PHE A 261 20.24 4.84 9.99
N CYS A 262 20.55 4.23 8.84
CA CYS A 262 21.93 4.17 8.35
C CYS A 262 22.35 5.56 7.83
N ASP A 263 23.54 6.02 8.23
CA ASP A 263 24.17 7.28 7.75
C ASP A 263 24.69 7.18 6.29
N SER A 264 23.97 6.46 5.44
CA SER A 264 24.31 6.27 4.03
C SER A 264 23.23 6.86 3.13
N VAL A 265 23.50 8.06 2.60
CA VAL A 265 22.65 8.78 1.64
C VAL A 265 22.17 7.89 0.50
N ILE A 266 23.05 7.01 -0.01
CA ILE A 266 22.78 6.11 -1.15
C ILE A 266 21.57 5.19 -0.91
N VAL A 267 21.39 4.68 0.31
CA VAL A 267 20.37 3.66 0.60
C VAL A 267 19.11 4.25 1.21
N THR A 268 19.17 5.48 1.74
CA THR A 268 18.06 6.09 2.49
C THR A 268 16.79 6.18 1.64
N GLY A 269 15.74 5.51 2.10
CA GLY A 269 14.42 5.48 1.45
C GLY A 269 14.36 4.69 0.14
N SER A 270 15.45 4.02 -0.25
CA SER A 270 15.51 3.25 -1.51
C SER A 270 14.54 2.05 -1.53
N LEU A 271 14.23 1.47 -0.37
CA LEU A 271 13.34 0.32 -0.25
C LEU A 271 11.87 0.70 -0.06
N ASN A 272 11.54 1.99 0.04
CA ASN A 272 10.18 2.45 0.34
C ASN A 272 9.15 1.94 -0.67
N ALA A 273 9.44 2.09 -1.98
CA ALA A 273 8.56 1.62 -3.05
C ALA A 273 8.43 0.09 -3.05
N PHE A 274 9.54 -0.62 -2.80
CA PHE A 274 9.57 -2.07 -2.68
C PHE A 274 8.69 -2.56 -1.53
N THR A 275 8.87 -2.00 -0.34
CA THR A 275 8.05 -2.31 0.83
C THR A 275 6.58 -2.04 0.55
N THR A 276 6.24 -0.89 -0.01
CA THR A 276 4.85 -0.54 -0.33
C THR A 276 4.21 -1.52 -1.33
N CYS A 277 4.92 -1.88 -2.40
CA CYS A 277 4.45 -2.87 -3.38
C CYS A 277 4.27 -4.26 -2.76
N MET A 278 5.21 -4.67 -1.91
CA MET A 278 5.13 -5.94 -1.18
C MET A 278 3.96 -5.94 -0.19
N SER A 279 3.71 -4.85 0.52
CA SER A 279 2.55 -4.72 1.42
C SER A 279 1.24 -4.92 0.68
N VAL A 280 1.08 -4.29 -0.48
CA VAL A 280 -0.12 -4.43 -1.32
C VAL A 280 -0.26 -5.85 -1.87
N THR A 281 0.85 -6.46 -2.28
CA THR A 281 0.88 -7.84 -2.79
C THR A 281 0.46 -8.84 -1.70
N LEU A 282 1.08 -8.76 -0.53
CA LEU A 282 0.84 -9.66 0.58
C LEU A 282 -0.58 -9.51 1.13
N ILE A 283 -1.10 -8.28 1.28
CA ILE A 283 -2.48 -8.08 1.73
C ILE A 283 -3.48 -8.57 0.68
N SER A 284 -3.17 -8.41 -0.61
CA SER A 284 -4.05 -8.86 -1.68
C SER A 284 -4.16 -10.38 -1.70
N ARG A 285 -3.03 -11.10 -1.63
CA ARG A 285 -3.01 -12.57 -1.54
C ARG A 285 -3.75 -13.09 -0.32
N LEU A 286 -3.50 -12.48 0.83
CA LEU A 286 -4.19 -12.81 2.07
C LEU A 286 -5.71 -12.65 1.94
N MET A 287 -6.17 -11.56 1.31
CA MET A 287 -7.60 -11.35 1.06
C MET A 287 -8.16 -12.37 0.07
N LEU A 288 -7.46 -12.69 -1.03
CA LEU A 288 -7.91 -13.67 -2.02
C LEU A 288 -8.00 -15.08 -1.43
N ASN A 289 -6.98 -15.53 -0.69
CA ASN A 289 -6.99 -16.82 0.00
C ASN A 289 -8.18 -16.96 0.94
N LEU A 290 -8.50 -15.89 1.68
CA LEU A 290 -9.65 -15.89 2.59
C LEU A 290 -10.98 -16.07 1.83
N HIS A 291 -11.15 -15.40 0.68
CA HIS A 291 -12.35 -15.60 -0.14
C HIS A 291 -12.41 -17.01 -0.72
N GLY A 292 -11.27 -17.57 -1.13
CA GLY A 292 -11.18 -18.96 -1.60
C GLY A 292 -11.60 -19.97 -0.53
N CYS A 293 -11.14 -19.78 0.71
CA CYS A 293 -11.48 -20.67 1.83
C CYS A 293 -12.97 -20.60 2.22
N VAL A 294 -13.57 -19.41 2.16
CA VAL A 294 -15.00 -19.24 2.42
C VAL A 294 -15.81 -19.97 1.35
N ASP A 295 -15.41 -19.88 0.07
CA ASP A 295 -16.09 -20.58 -1.01
C ASP A 295 -15.95 -22.10 -0.87
N THR A 296 -14.74 -22.64 -0.62
CA THR A 296 -14.57 -24.08 -0.39
C THR A 296 -15.33 -24.55 0.84
N GLY A 297 -15.33 -23.76 1.93
CA GLY A 297 -16.06 -24.09 3.15
C GLY A 297 -17.57 -24.18 2.94
N ILE A 298 -18.15 -23.33 2.08
CA ILE A 298 -19.56 -23.43 1.67
C ILE A 298 -19.82 -24.75 0.94
N PHE A 299 -18.95 -25.15 0.00
CA PHE A 299 -19.09 -26.40 -0.74
C PHE A 299 -18.81 -27.65 0.10
N SER A 300 -17.95 -27.55 1.12
CA SER A 300 -17.60 -28.65 2.03
C SER A 300 -18.63 -28.89 3.13
N THR A 301 -19.60 -28.00 3.34
CA THR A 301 -20.81 -28.31 4.12
C THR A 301 -21.74 -29.13 3.23
N PRO A 302 -21.87 -30.46 3.40
CA PRO A 302 -22.89 -31.20 2.68
C PRO A 302 -24.26 -30.64 3.11
N ALA A 303 -25.17 -30.58 2.17
CA ALA A 303 -26.57 -30.26 2.37
C ALA A 303 -27.28 -31.30 3.26
N GLU A 304 -26.91 -31.37 4.55
CA GLU A 304 -27.55 -32.21 5.56
C GLU A 304 -28.19 -31.38 6.67
N THR A 305 -28.76 -30.21 6.36
CA THR A 305 -29.81 -29.62 7.21
C THR A 305 -30.67 -28.61 6.45
N SER A 306 -31.38 -29.01 5.39
CA SER A 306 -32.46 -28.15 4.86
C SER A 306 -33.59 -28.91 4.14
N SER A 307 -33.97 -30.09 4.61
CA SER A 307 -35.15 -30.82 4.11
C SER A 307 -36.26 -31.01 5.16
N HIS A 308 -36.19 -30.35 6.32
CA HIS A 308 -37.23 -30.43 7.36
C HIS A 308 -37.62 -29.08 7.97
N VAL A 309 -37.74 -28.01 7.19
CA VAL A 309 -38.50 -26.81 7.62
C VAL A 309 -39.08 -26.11 6.38
N LEU A 310 -39.99 -26.77 5.65
CA LEU A 310 -40.91 -26.08 4.75
C LEU A 310 -42.16 -26.94 4.47
N THR A 311 -42.92 -27.21 5.52
CA THR A 311 -44.37 -27.40 5.39
C THR A 311 -45.01 -26.30 6.20
N THR A 312 -45.25 -25.16 5.55
CA THR A 312 -46.26 -24.21 6.01
C THR A 312 -47.60 -24.92 5.96
N GLU A 313 -48.20 -25.17 7.13
CA GLU A 313 -49.63 -25.32 7.29
C GLU A 313 -50.31 -24.17 6.55
N VAL A 314 -51.04 -24.52 5.49
CA VAL A 314 -52.16 -23.72 5.02
C VAL A 314 -53.37 -24.58 5.36
N ASP A 315 -54.03 -24.24 6.46
CA ASP A 315 -55.37 -24.70 6.75
C ASP A 315 -56.28 -24.23 5.61
N VAL A 316 -56.59 -25.15 4.70
CA VAL A 316 -57.74 -25.02 3.81
C VAL A 316 -58.84 -25.86 4.44
N GLU A 317 -59.71 -25.19 5.18
CA GLU A 317 -60.95 -25.75 5.70
C GLU A 317 -61.87 -26.04 4.49
N PHE A 318 -61.89 -27.30 4.07
CA PHE A 318 -62.88 -27.81 3.13
C PHE A 318 -64.07 -28.34 3.94
N GLU A 319 -65.16 -27.59 3.86
CA GLU A 319 -66.49 -27.97 4.36
C GLU A 319 -67.10 -28.98 3.38
N ASP A 320 -67.04 -30.28 3.74
CA ASP A 320 -67.60 -31.37 2.93
C ASP A 320 -69.03 -31.72 3.38
N SER A 321 -69.97 -31.36 2.52
CA SER A 321 -71.16 -32.11 2.05
C SER A 321 -72.08 -32.86 3.03
N SER A 322 -73.38 -32.56 2.96
CA SER A 322 -74.44 -33.57 2.85
C SER A 322 -75.76 -32.97 2.30
N PRO A 323 -76.45 -33.65 1.36
CA PRO A 323 -77.90 -33.60 1.28
C PRO A 323 -78.52 -34.95 1.69
N ASP A 324 -79.44 -34.90 2.66
CA ASP A 324 -80.44 -35.94 2.98
C ASP A 324 -81.57 -35.98 1.93
N PRO A 325 -82.51 -36.95 1.95
CA PRO A 325 -82.45 -38.33 2.47
C PRO A 325 -82.66 -39.42 1.40
#